data_AF-A0A6A5HAI0-F1
#
_entry.id   AF-A0A6A5HAI0-F1
#
_cell.length_a   1.000
_cell.length_b   1.000
_cell.length_c   1.000
_cell.angle_alpha   90.00
_cell.angle_beta   90.00
_cell.angle_gamma   90.00
#
_symmetry.space_group_name_H-M   'P 1'
#
loop_
_entity.id
_entity.type
_entity.pdbx_description
1 polymer ?
#
loop_
_entity_poly.entity_id
_entity_poly.type
_entity_poly.pdbx_seq_one_letter_code
_entity_poly.pdbx_strand_id
1 'polypeptide(L)'
;MEPNLRIQLSLHSPAIRFAEKATPMKIDNLQLDRTMIKINNTQYKLGVIRIYNGDDKPHVTDRLNWIRCLEHREPDQVEQDNTAGGLTYDLNEYGSRDYSCEYVLLPGDIIIDQDREGDERSRVGELQYRRIILRGAMIRQGLEQDPENPLAVQNDEVYAQDCRIIESNQWSVLPHQLQEDGGVYPFENYLQLTIGTEGSESSKRIKRVIYAKKIPEAMKHLLTMILGNRKKNLDVENFKCADRGILRVPQGLKLTIRKILVGNNLVKTLDALQPVMGSTFDTIEMTDREYTLEDIQHPAIKNAKKVILTCWCQGVDFMLDTLAARNEKL
;
A
#
# COMPACT_ATOMS: atom_id res chain seq x y z
N MET A 1 0.01 28.37 -11.76
CA MET A 1 -0.60 27.16 -12.38
C MET A 1 -0.59 26.04 -11.35
N GLU A 2 -1.71 25.36 -11.18
CA GLU A 2 -1.89 24.28 -10.20
C GLU A 2 -0.88 23.13 -10.47
N PRO A 3 -0.26 22.52 -9.42
CA PRO A 3 0.80 21.51 -9.58
C PRO A 3 0.42 20.29 -10.42
N ASN A 4 -0.76 19.70 -10.22
CA ASN A 4 -1.19 18.51 -10.96
C ASN A 4 -1.38 18.80 -12.45
N LEU A 5 -1.93 19.96 -12.80
CA LEU A 5 -2.07 20.36 -14.20
C LEU A 5 -0.68 20.47 -14.87
N ARG A 6 0.32 21.05 -14.19
CA ARG A 6 1.71 21.11 -14.70
C ARG A 6 2.30 19.73 -14.91
N ILE A 7 2.14 18.84 -13.92
CA ILE A 7 2.63 17.47 -13.96
C ILE A 7 1.98 16.71 -15.12
N GLN A 8 0.65 16.80 -15.25
CA GLN A 8 -0.06 16.14 -16.33
C GLN A 8 0.37 16.65 -17.70
N LEU A 9 0.52 17.97 -17.91
CA LEU A 9 1.04 18.47 -19.19
C LEU A 9 2.45 17.92 -19.47
N SER A 10 3.34 17.91 -18.48
CA SER A 10 4.73 17.40 -18.60
C SER A 10 4.80 15.89 -18.86
N LEU A 11 3.81 15.13 -18.38
CA LEU A 11 3.68 13.70 -18.67
C LEU A 11 3.18 13.41 -20.09
N HIS A 12 2.41 14.32 -20.70
CA HIS A 12 1.86 14.15 -22.05
C HIS A 12 2.69 14.83 -23.14
N SER A 13 3.49 15.84 -22.79
CA SER A 13 4.32 16.59 -23.74
C SER A 13 5.78 16.66 -23.26
N PRO A 14 6.68 15.85 -23.82
CA PRO A 14 8.10 15.88 -23.48
C PRO A 14 8.77 17.24 -23.73
N ALA A 15 8.28 18.01 -24.71
CA ALA A 15 8.86 19.30 -25.11
C ALA A 15 8.84 20.35 -23.98
N ILE A 16 7.86 20.29 -23.07
CA ILE A 16 7.75 21.25 -21.96
C ILE A 16 8.38 20.73 -20.64
N ARG A 17 8.84 19.48 -20.61
CA ARG A 17 9.33 18.83 -19.39
C ARG A 17 10.50 19.61 -18.76
N PHE A 18 11.43 20.09 -19.58
CA PHE A 18 12.57 20.87 -19.10
C PHE A 18 12.12 22.17 -18.40
N ALA A 19 11.20 22.91 -19.01
CA ALA A 19 10.65 24.15 -18.45
C ALA A 19 9.85 23.89 -17.16
N GLU A 20 9.06 22.81 -17.13
CA GLU A 20 8.30 22.41 -15.94
C GLU A 20 9.22 22.10 -14.75
N LYS A 21 10.31 21.36 -15.00
CA LYS A 21 11.28 20.95 -13.97
C LYS A 21 12.21 22.07 -13.49
N ALA A 22 12.43 23.09 -14.31
CA ALA A 22 13.20 24.28 -13.93
C ALA A 22 12.41 25.22 -13.02
N THR A 23 11.09 25.23 -13.16
CA THR A 23 10.20 26.15 -12.43
C THR A 23 9.92 25.62 -11.02
N PRO A 24 10.11 26.44 -9.96
CA PRO A 24 9.74 26.07 -8.59
C PRO A 24 8.30 25.55 -8.49
N MET A 25 8.07 24.64 -7.56
CA MET A 25 6.76 24.04 -7.34
C MET A 25 6.46 24.02 -5.84
N LYS A 26 5.31 24.58 -5.49
CA LYS A 26 4.71 24.55 -4.16
C LYS A 26 3.60 23.51 -4.16
N ILE A 27 3.58 22.65 -3.15
CA ILE A 27 2.61 21.57 -2.97
C ILE A 27 2.03 21.72 -1.56
N ASP A 28 0.71 21.77 -1.46
CA ASP A 28 0.06 21.93 -0.15
C ASP A 28 0.03 20.60 0.59
N ASN A 29 -0.25 19.49 -0.10
CA ASN A 29 -0.27 18.16 0.49
C ASN A 29 0.49 17.17 -0.39
N LEU A 30 1.54 16.55 0.13
CA LEU A 30 2.28 15.48 -0.53
C LEU A 30 2.21 14.22 0.31
N GLN A 31 1.62 13.15 -0.23
CA GLN A 31 1.63 11.83 0.39
C GLN A 31 2.34 10.83 -0.53
N LEU A 32 3.31 10.11 0.02
CA LEU A 32 4.06 9.07 -0.69
C LEU A 32 3.85 7.70 -0.02
N ASP A 33 3.19 6.79 -0.73
CA ASP A 33 2.98 5.41 -0.29
C ASP A 33 3.61 4.41 -1.27
N ARG A 34 3.63 3.13 -0.86
CA ARG A 34 4.21 2.05 -1.66
C ARG A 34 3.61 1.91 -3.06
N THR A 35 2.33 2.23 -3.23
CA THR A 35 1.59 2.06 -4.50
C THR A 35 0.88 3.32 -4.94
N MET A 36 1.15 4.46 -4.31
CA MET A 36 0.39 5.68 -4.54
C MET A 36 1.22 6.93 -4.25
N ILE A 37 1.00 7.97 -5.04
CA ILE A 37 1.37 9.34 -4.71
C ILE A 37 0.13 10.22 -4.75
N LYS A 38 -0.02 11.09 -3.75
CA LYS A 38 -1.05 12.12 -3.72
C LYS A 38 -0.39 13.48 -3.70
N ILE A 39 -0.84 14.36 -4.59
CA ILE A 39 -0.41 15.75 -4.67
C ILE A 39 -1.67 16.60 -4.59
N ASN A 40 -1.75 17.40 -3.53
CA ASN A 40 -2.95 18.12 -3.14
C ASN A 40 -4.14 17.13 -3.05
N ASN A 41 -5.16 17.32 -3.88
CA ASN A 41 -6.36 16.46 -3.88
C ASN A 41 -6.33 15.38 -4.97
N THR A 42 -5.25 15.29 -5.76
CA THR A 42 -5.12 14.33 -6.86
C THR A 42 -4.27 13.14 -6.43
N GLN A 43 -4.82 11.94 -6.57
CA GLN A 43 -4.18 10.67 -6.29
C GLN A 43 -3.77 9.97 -7.60
N TYR A 44 -2.56 9.44 -7.63
CA TYR A 44 -2.04 8.56 -8.67
C TYR A 44 -1.74 7.20 -8.02
N LYS A 45 -2.61 6.21 -8.24
CA LYS A 45 -2.51 4.86 -7.67
C LYS A 45 -2.09 3.86 -8.73
N LEU A 46 -1.09 3.03 -8.44
CA LEU A 46 -0.75 1.84 -9.21
C LEU A 46 -1.31 0.58 -8.54
N GLY A 47 -1.72 -0.38 -9.35
CA GLY A 47 -2.09 -1.72 -8.90
C GLY A 47 -2.07 -2.73 -10.05
N VAL A 48 -2.06 -4.01 -9.68
CA VAL A 48 -2.14 -5.13 -10.63
C VAL A 48 -3.60 -5.53 -10.78
N ILE A 49 -4.12 -5.42 -12.00
CA ILE A 49 -5.44 -5.94 -12.34
C ILE A 49 -5.31 -7.32 -12.97
N ARG A 50 -6.31 -8.16 -12.75
CA ARG A 50 -6.38 -9.53 -13.25
C ARG A 50 -7.53 -9.65 -14.24
N ILE A 51 -7.25 -10.10 -15.46
CA ILE A 51 -8.25 -10.31 -16.51
C ILE A 51 -8.23 -11.79 -16.88
N TYR A 52 -9.38 -12.44 -16.92
CA TYR A 52 -9.48 -13.84 -17.31
C TYR A 52 -8.96 -14.07 -18.74
N ASN A 53 -8.31 -15.20 -18.95
CA ASN A 53 -7.83 -15.62 -20.26
C ASN A 53 -9.03 -16.09 -21.12
N GLY A 54 -9.52 -15.26 -22.05
CA GLY A 54 -10.51 -15.68 -23.06
C GLY A 54 -11.81 -16.30 -22.51
N ASP A 55 -12.31 -17.34 -23.19
CA ASP A 55 -13.54 -18.06 -22.86
C ASP A 55 -13.43 -18.94 -21.58
N ASP A 56 -12.26 -18.97 -20.92
CA ASP A 56 -12.07 -19.63 -19.61
C ASP A 56 -12.68 -18.82 -18.45
N LYS A 57 -13.49 -17.79 -18.73
CA LYS A 57 -14.46 -17.31 -17.75
C LYS A 57 -15.37 -18.49 -17.46
N PRO A 58 -15.36 -19.08 -16.25
CA PRO A 58 -16.17 -20.25 -15.99
C PRO A 58 -17.63 -19.90 -16.26
N HIS A 59 -18.21 -20.48 -17.32
CA HIS A 59 -19.63 -20.41 -17.57
C HIS A 59 -20.32 -21.03 -16.35
N VAL A 60 -21.20 -20.26 -15.72
CA VAL A 60 -21.92 -20.61 -14.48
C VAL A 60 -22.62 -21.97 -14.58
N THR A 61 -22.86 -22.47 -15.79
CA THR A 61 -23.69 -23.65 -16.08
C THR A 61 -22.95 -24.99 -16.18
N ASP A 62 -21.62 -25.05 -16.30
CA ASP A 62 -20.90 -26.32 -16.58
C ASP A 62 -20.21 -26.96 -15.35
N ARG A 63 -20.65 -26.63 -14.13
CA ARG A 63 -20.07 -27.18 -12.89
C ARG A 63 -20.91 -28.32 -12.32
N LEU A 64 -20.59 -29.56 -12.68
CA LEU A 64 -20.79 -30.64 -11.72
C LEU A 64 -19.81 -30.41 -10.55
N ASN A 65 -20.34 -30.03 -9.38
CA ASN A 65 -19.68 -29.94 -8.07
C ASN A 65 -18.84 -28.70 -7.74
N TRP A 66 -19.29 -27.51 -8.11
CA TRP A 66 -18.86 -26.28 -7.43
C TRP A 66 -20.05 -25.70 -6.65
N ILE A 67 -20.05 -26.03 -5.36
CA ILE A 67 -20.70 -25.39 -4.21
C ILE A 67 -22.01 -24.64 -4.52
N ARG A 68 -23.13 -25.21 -4.05
CA ARG A 68 -24.46 -24.54 -3.99
C ARG A 68 -24.47 -23.19 -3.25
N CYS A 69 -23.48 -22.86 -2.41
CA CYS A 69 -23.27 -21.50 -1.86
C CYS A 69 -23.04 -20.44 -2.94
N LEU A 70 -22.49 -20.82 -4.09
CA LEU A 70 -21.94 -19.91 -5.10
C LEU A 70 -22.84 -19.74 -6.34
N GLU A 71 -24.06 -20.29 -6.30
CA GLU A 71 -25.05 -20.19 -7.40
C GLU A 71 -25.41 -18.75 -7.80
N HIS A 72 -24.94 -17.73 -7.06
CA HIS A 72 -25.19 -16.32 -7.38
C HIS A 72 -23.93 -15.43 -7.43
N ARG A 73 -22.69 -15.95 -7.22
CA ARG A 73 -21.47 -15.09 -7.15
C ARG A 73 -20.15 -15.79 -7.54
N GLU A 74 -19.77 -15.71 -8.81
CA GLU A 74 -18.39 -15.43 -9.22
C GLU A 74 -18.47 -14.40 -10.35
N PRO A 75 -18.10 -13.11 -10.14
CA PRO A 75 -16.72 -12.59 -10.19
C PRO A 75 -16.47 -11.34 -9.27
N ASP A 76 -17.17 -11.22 -8.14
CA ASP A 76 -17.25 -9.98 -7.37
C ASP A 76 -15.89 -9.44 -6.88
N GLN A 77 -15.04 -10.23 -6.21
CA GLN A 77 -13.82 -9.68 -5.59
C GLN A 77 -12.77 -9.25 -6.61
N VAL A 78 -12.55 -10.02 -7.68
CA VAL A 78 -11.56 -9.66 -8.71
C VAL A 78 -12.01 -8.40 -9.46
N GLU A 79 -13.29 -8.31 -9.82
CA GLU A 79 -13.85 -7.13 -10.48
C GLU A 79 -13.89 -5.92 -9.54
N GLN A 80 -14.20 -6.11 -8.25
CA GLN A 80 -14.11 -5.08 -7.21
C GLN A 80 -12.68 -4.58 -7.05
N ASP A 81 -11.70 -5.48 -6.94
CA ASP A 81 -10.28 -5.14 -6.84
C ASP A 81 -9.86 -4.33 -8.07
N ASN A 82 -10.19 -4.81 -9.27
CA ASN A 82 -9.88 -4.15 -10.54
C ASN A 82 -10.51 -2.74 -10.62
N THR A 83 -11.77 -2.59 -10.20
CA THR A 83 -12.50 -1.32 -10.14
C THR A 83 -11.92 -0.38 -9.08
N ALA A 84 -11.41 -0.92 -7.97
CA ALA A 84 -10.74 -0.21 -6.90
C ALA A 84 -9.29 0.18 -7.24
N GLY A 85 -8.77 -0.18 -8.42
CA GLY A 85 -7.43 0.19 -8.88
C GLY A 85 -6.45 -0.98 -9.02
N GLY A 86 -6.90 -2.21 -8.77
CA GLY A 86 -6.08 -3.42 -8.75
C GLY A 86 -5.49 -3.73 -7.37
N LEU A 87 -4.84 -4.89 -7.28
CA LEU A 87 -4.08 -5.33 -6.12
C LEU A 87 -2.88 -4.40 -5.87
N THR A 88 -2.56 -4.18 -4.60
CA THR A 88 -1.45 -3.31 -4.17
C THR A 88 -0.11 -4.05 -4.06
N TYR A 89 -0.03 -5.24 -4.64
CA TYR A 89 1.15 -6.09 -4.62
C TYR A 89 1.28 -6.84 -5.95
N ASP A 90 2.52 -7.25 -6.24
CA ASP A 90 2.86 -8.03 -7.41
C ASP A 90 2.44 -9.49 -7.24
N LEU A 91 2.25 -10.19 -8.36
CA LEU A 91 1.87 -11.59 -8.40
C LEU A 91 2.94 -12.42 -9.14
N ASN A 92 3.19 -13.63 -8.66
CA ASN A 92 4.04 -14.60 -9.35
C ASN A 92 3.25 -15.34 -10.45
N GLU A 93 3.90 -16.27 -11.15
CA GLU A 93 3.29 -17.04 -12.24
C GLU A 93 2.11 -17.93 -11.84
N TYR A 94 1.93 -18.20 -10.54
CA TYR A 94 0.81 -18.97 -9.98
C TYR A 94 -0.29 -18.08 -9.39
N GLY A 95 -0.09 -16.75 -9.36
CA GLY A 95 -1.02 -15.80 -8.76
C GLY A 95 -0.84 -15.55 -7.27
N SER A 96 0.25 -16.04 -6.66
CA SER A 96 0.59 -15.74 -5.26
C SER A 96 1.27 -14.38 -5.21
N ARG A 97 1.23 -13.72 -4.04
CA ARG A 97 1.98 -12.48 -3.85
C ARG A 97 3.48 -12.70 -4.09
N ASP A 98 4.05 -11.85 -4.94
CA ASP A 98 5.46 -11.88 -5.31
C ASP A 98 6.25 -10.88 -4.45
N TYR A 99 7.20 -11.41 -3.69
CA TYR A 99 8.04 -10.65 -2.77
C TYR A 99 9.44 -10.38 -3.31
N SER A 100 9.76 -10.80 -4.54
CA SER A 100 11.14 -10.77 -5.05
C SER A 100 11.74 -9.37 -5.14
N CYS A 101 10.89 -8.33 -5.21
CA CYS A 101 11.32 -6.93 -5.29
C CYS A 101 11.09 -6.13 -4.01
N GLU A 102 10.60 -6.76 -2.94
CA GLU A 102 10.21 -6.07 -1.72
C GLU A 102 11.39 -5.41 -1.01
N TYR A 103 12.53 -6.09 -0.98
CA TYR A 103 13.77 -5.63 -0.34
C TYR A 103 14.84 -5.16 -1.34
N VAL A 104 14.55 -5.20 -2.65
CA VAL A 104 15.48 -4.76 -3.69
C VAL A 104 15.51 -3.23 -3.73
N LEU A 105 16.67 -2.63 -3.46
CA LEU A 105 16.88 -1.19 -3.48
C LEU A 105 17.20 -0.69 -4.89
N LEU A 106 16.58 0.44 -5.25
CA LEU A 106 16.89 1.20 -6.45
C LEU A 106 17.60 2.50 -6.05
N PRO A 107 18.44 3.09 -6.93
CA PRO A 107 19.18 4.32 -6.61
C PRO A 107 18.28 5.44 -6.10
N GLY A 108 18.56 5.95 -4.90
CA GLY A 108 17.77 7.00 -4.24
C GLY A 108 16.61 6.51 -3.38
N ASP A 109 16.38 5.20 -3.27
CA ASP A 109 15.39 4.66 -2.33
C ASP A 109 15.78 4.91 -0.86
N ILE A 110 14.77 4.99 0.00
CA ILE A 110 14.92 5.19 1.44
C ILE A 110 14.31 4.00 2.18
N ILE A 111 15.08 3.41 3.09
CA ILE A 111 14.60 2.35 3.98
C ILE A 111 14.08 3.00 5.25
N ILE A 112 12.82 2.77 5.60
CA ILE A 112 12.25 3.27 6.85
C ILE A 112 12.28 2.17 7.90
N ASP A 113 11.68 1.03 7.59
CA ASP A 113 11.60 -0.10 8.52
C ASP A 113 11.52 -1.41 7.74
N GLN A 114 12.44 -2.32 8.01
CA GLN A 114 12.50 -3.64 7.39
C GLN A 114 12.77 -4.69 8.46
N ASP A 115 11.82 -5.61 8.62
CA ASP A 115 11.97 -6.79 9.47
C ASP A 115 11.71 -8.01 8.59
N ARG A 116 12.73 -8.41 7.83
CA ARG A 116 12.60 -9.46 6.83
C ARG A 116 12.21 -10.79 7.46
N GLU A 117 12.87 -11.18 8.55
CA GLU A 117 12.59 -12.45 9.23
C GLU A 117 11.19 -12.45 9.87
N GLY A 118 10.81 -11.36 10.53
CA GLY A 118 9.47 -11.21 11.08
C GLY A 118 8.40 -11.23 9.99
N ASP A 119 8.64 -10.53 8.88
CA ASP A 119 7.75 -10.52 7.72
C ASP A 119 7.58 -11.91 7.10
N GLU A 120 8.67 -12.65 6.91
CA GLU A 120 8.65 -14.02 6.40
C GLU A 120 7.87 -14.95 7.36
N ARG A 121 8.12 -14.84 8.67
CA ARG A 121 7.41 -15.63 9.70
C ARG A 121 5.92 -15.31 9.70
N SER A 122 5.54 -14.04 9.63
CA SER A 122 4.14 -13.61 9.54
C SER A 122 3.45 -14.16 8.29
N ARG A 123 4.12 -14.18 7.12
CA ARG A 123 3.56 -14.73 5.88
C ARG A 123 3.27 -16.22 5.98
N VAL A 124 4.23 -16.99 6.50
CA VAL A 124 4.06 -18.43 6.70
C VAL A 124 2.92 -18.70 7.67
N GLY A 125 2.89 -17.99 8.79
CA GLY A 125 1.81 -18.11 9.78
C GLY A 125 0.44 -17.75 9.22
N GLU A 126 0.33 -16.66 8.45
CA GLU A 126 -0.92 -16.24 7.81
C GLU A 126 -1.40 -17.31 6.82
N LEU A 127 -0.52 -17.82 5.94
CA LEU A 127 -0.90 -18.86 4.99
C LEU A 127 -1.33 -20.15 5.68
N GLN A 128 -0.61 -20.59 6.72
CA GLN A 128 -0.99 -21.77 7.50
C GLN A 128 -2.37 -21.59 8.15
N TYR A 129 -2.61 -20.43 8.77
CA TYR A 129 -3.91 -20.11 9.35
C TYR A 129 -5.02 -20.17 8.29
N ARG A 130 -4.82 -19.54 7.12
CA ARG A 130 -5.78 -19.55 6.01
C ARG A 130 -6.07 -20.97 5.50
N ARG A 131 -5.04 -21.82 5.36
CA ARG A 131 -5.22 -23.24 4.99
C ARG A 131 -6.07 -23.99 6.00
N ILE A 132 -5.80 -23.82 7.29
CA ILE A 132 -6.52 -24.51 8.38
C ILE A 132 -8.00 -24.11 8.37
N ILE A 133 -8.30 -22.80 8.35
CA ILE A 133 -9.69 -22.33 8.37
C ILE A 133 -10.46 -22.69 7.10
N LEU A 134 -9.81 -22.62 5.93
CA LEU A 134 -10.39 -22.99 4.65
C LEU A 134 -10.74 -24.49 4.64
N ARG A 135 -9.76 -25.34 4.96
CA ARG A 135 -9.95 -26.80 5.02
C ARG A 135 -11.06 -27.18 6.00
N GLY A 136 -11.07 -26.56 7.19
CA GLY A 136 -12.11 -26.78 8.17
C GLY A 136 -13.51 -26.44 7.67
N ALA A 137 -13.68 -25.32 6.96
CA ALA A 137 -14.95 -24.92 6.36
C ALA A 137 -15.35 -25.86 5.21
N MET A 138 -14.40 -26.28 4.36
CA MET A 138 -14.64 -27.22 3.26
C MET A 138 -15.11 -28.59 3.77
N ILE A 139 -14.47 -29.14 4.81
CA ILE A 139 -14.88 -30.41 5.44
C ILE A 139 -16.28 -30.30 6.01
N ARG A 140 -16.58 -29.21 6.75
CA ARG A 140 -17.91 -29.01 7.35
C ARG A 140 -19.01 -28.91 6.30
N GLN A 141 -18.72 -28.37 5.13
CA GLN A 141 -19.67 -28.32 4.00
C GLN A 141 -19.66 -29.59 3.12
N GLY A 142 -18.83 -30.59 3.44
CA GLY A 142 -18.72 -31.83 2.68
C GLY A 142 -18.03 -31.68 1.32
N LEU A 143 -17.25 -30.61 1.13
CA LEU A 143 -16.49 -30.32 -0.08
C LEU A 143 -15.13 -31.03 -0.09
N GLU A 144 -14.61 -31.33 1.10
CA GLU A 144 -13.41 -32.14 1.30
C GLU A 144 -13.76 -33.30 2.25
N GLN A 145 -13.26 -34.50 1.98
CA GLN A 145 -13.48 -35.64 2.86
C GLN A 145 -12.46 -35.65 3.98
N ASP A 146 -12.95 -35.80 5.22
CA ASP A 146 -12.13 -36.12 6.39
C ASP A 146 -12.61 -37.45 7.00
N PRO A 147 -11.84 -38.53 6.86
CA PRO A 147 -12.22 -39.85 7.39
C PRO A 147 -12.38 -39.87 8.91
N GLU A 148 -11.74 -38.94 9.64
CA GLU A 148 -11.75 -38.90 11.11
C GLU A 148 -12.89 -38.04 11.68
N ASN A 149 -13.57 -37.24 10.85
CA ASN A 149 -14.59 -36.29 11.31
C ASN A 149 -15.79 -36.21 10.33
N PRO A 150 -16.82 -37.08 10.49
CA PRO A 150 -17.97 -37.12 9.60
C PRO A 150 -18.92 -35.92 9.73
N LEU A 151 -19.67 -35.67 8.65
CA LEU A 151 -20.53 -34.50 8.41
C LEU A 151 -21.40 -34.11 9.63
N ALA A 152 -21.24 -32.89 10.12
CA ALA A 152 -22.17 -32.29 11.07
C ALA A 152 -23.40 -31.72 10.32
N VAL A 153 -24.61 -32.01 10.82
CA VAL A 153 -25.83 -31.34 10.37
C VAL A 153 -25.70 -29.85 10.68
N GLN A 154 -25.62 -29.00 9.65
CA GLN A 154 -25.45 -27.56 9.82
C GLN A 154 -26.80 -26.84 9.97
N ASN A 155 -26.90 -25.90 10.91
CA ASN A 155 -27.92 -24.86 10.87
C ASN A 155 -27.50 -23.76 9.88
N ASP A 156 -28.48 -23.04 9.30
CA ASP A 156 -28.28 -22.06 8.21
C ASP A 156 -27.21 -20.98 8.50
N GLU A 157 -27.07 -20.55 9.75
CA GLU A 157 -26.08 -19.53 10.14
C GLU A 157 -24.61 -20.02 10.01
N VAL A 158 -24.35 -21.28 10.37
CA VAL A 158 -23.03 -21.90 10.29
C VAL A 158 -22.64 -22.09 8.82
N TYR A 159 -23.61 -22.49 8.00
CA TYR A 159 -23.44 -22.61 6.55
C TYR A 159 -23.04 -21.28 5.93
N ALA A 160 -23.78 -20.20 6.21
CA ALA A 160 -23.46 -18.87 5.70
C ALA A 160 -22.08 -18.37 6.15
N GLN A 161 -21.68 -18.66 7.39
CA GLN A 161 -20.35 -18.32 7.89
C GLN A 161 -19.24 -19.09 7.17
N ASP A 162 -19.43 -20.39 6.93
CA ASP A 162 -18.46 -21.21 6.19
C ASP A 162 -18.33 -20.77 4.73
N CYS A 163 -19.43 -20.39 4.05
CA CYS A 163 -19.33 -19.84 2.70
C CYS A 163 -18.46 -18.55 2.69
N ARG A 164 -18.63 -17.65 3.68
CA ARG A 164 -17.77 -16.43 3.81
C ARG A 164 -16.30 -16.76 4.05
N ILE A 165 -16.02 -17.79 4.86
CA ILE A 165 -14.64 -18.24 5.12
C ILE A 165 -14.02 -18.81 3.84
N ILE A 166 -14.75 -19.64 3.10
CA ILE A 166 -14.27 -20.22 1.84
C ILE A 166 -13.96 -19.09 0.85
N GLU A 167 -14.92 -18.18 0.62
CA GLU A 167 -14.75 -17.05 -0.31
C GLU A 167 -13.55 -16.16 0.01
N SER A 168 -13.36 -15.81 1.29
CA SER A 168 -12.29 -14.91 1.72
C SER A 168 -10.90 -15.54 1.75
N ASN A 169 -10.80 -16.88 1.76
CA ASN A 169 -9.52 -17.59 1.90
C ASN A 169 -9.11 -18.36 0.65
N GLN A 170 -10.05 -18.87 -0.14
CA GLN A 170 -9.76 -19.67 -1.34
C GLN A 170 -8.82 -18.93 -2.30
N TRP A 171 -9.02 -17.63 -2.52
CA TRP A 171 -8.19 -16.85 -3.45
C TRP A 171 -6.79 -16.57 -2.94
N SER A 172 -6.57 -16.69 -1.62
CA SER A 172 -5.22 -16.61 -1.03
C SER A 172 -4.51 -17.96 -1.04
N VAL A 173 -5.27 -19.07 -0.95
CA VAL A 173 -4.71 -20.44 -0.89
C VAL A 173 -4.53 -21.07 -2.27
N LEU A 174 -5.46 -20.84 -3.19
CA LEU A 174 -5.48 -21.40 -4.55
C LEU A 174 -4.15 -21.20 -5.30
N PRO A 175 -3.53 -20.01 -5.29
CA PRO A 175 -2.23 -19.84 -5.93
C PRO A 175 -1.12 -20.77 -5.41
N HIS A 176 -1.13 -21.08 -4.11
CA HIS A 176 -0.17 -22.01 -3.54
C HIS A 176 -0.47 -23.46 -3.93
N GLN A 177 -1.75 -23.83 -4.06
CA GLN A 177 -2.14 -25.15 -4.58
C GLN A 177 -1.73 -25.30 -6.05
N LEU A 178 -1.96 -24.29 -6.87
CA LEU A 178 -1.48 -24.27 -8.27
C LEU A 178 0.04 -24.45 -8.32
N GLN A 179 0.78 -23.81 -7.43
CA GLN A 179 2.23 -23.98 -7.35
C GLN A 179 2.65 -25.40 -6.92
N GLU A 180 1.96 -26.00 -5.94
CA GLU A 180 2.20 -27.38 -5.46
C GLU A 180 1.88 -28.42 -6.56
N ASP A 181 0.79 -28.21 -7.31
CA ASP A 181 0.26 -29.17 -8.30
C ASP A 181 0.77 -28.93 -9.73
N GLY A 182 1.54 -27.86 -9.97
CA GLY A 182 1.96 -27.45 -11.32
C GLY A 182 0.80 -26.95 -12.19
N GLY A 183 -0.23 -26.38 -11.55
CA GLY A 183 -1.41 -25.81 -12.20
C GLY A 183 -1.12 -24.49 -12.91
N VAL A 184 -2.09 -24.06 -13.74
CA VAL A 184 -1.99 -22.84 -14.55
C VAL A 184 -2.78 -21.70 -13.91
N TYR A 185 -2.15 -20.53 -13.81
CA TYR A 185 -2.81 -19.31 -13.35
C TYR A 185 -3.82 -18.79 -14.40
N PRO A 186 -5.12 -18.65 -14.07
CA PRO A 186 -6.17 -18.42 -15.06
C PRO A 186 -6.32 -16.95 -15.50
N PHE A 187 -5.44 -16.05 -15.05
CA PHE A 187 -5.51 -14.63 -15.35
C PHE A 187 -4.27 -14.11 -16.06
N GLU A 188 -4.49 -13.15 -16.94
CA GLU A 188 -3.48 -12.22 -17.40
C GLU A 188 -3.41 -11.00 -16.47
N ASN A 189 -2.19 -10.64 -16.09
CA ASN A 189 -1.93 -9.49 -15.24
C ASN A 189 -1.63 -8.25 -16.09
N TYR A 190 -2.22 -7.12 -15.70
CA TYR A 190 -1.92 -5.80 -16.27
C TYR A 190 -1.63 -4.82 -15.14
N LEU A 191 -0.73 -3.86 -15.41
CA LEU A 191 -0.52 -2.75 -14.49
C LEU A 191 -1.53 -1.63 -14.80
N GLN A 192 -2.28 -1.20 -13.79
CA GLN A 192 -3.25 -0.12 -13.89
C GLN A 192 -2.76 1.11 -13.13
N LEU A 193 -2.66 2.25 -13.82
CA LEU A 193 -2.55 3.58 -13.22
C LEU A 193 -3.94 4.22 -13.16
N THR A 194 -4.39 4.50 -11.94
CA THR A 194 -5.66 5.18 -11.67
C THR A 194 -5.36 6.58 -11.14
N ILE A 195 -5.80 7.61 -11.87
CA ILE A 195 -5.64 9.01 -11.50
C ILE A 195 -7.02 9.57 -11.17
N GLY A 196 -7.22 10.12 -9.98
CA GLY A 196 -8.51 10.67 -9.60
C GLY A 196 -8.39 11.67 -8.45
N THR A 197 -9.46 12.41 -8.24
CA THR A 197 -9.59 13.30 -7.07
C THR A 197 -10.08 12.48 -5.88
N GLU A 198 -9.47 12.70 -4.72
CA GLU A 198 -9.92 12.08 -3.47
C GLU A 198 -11.41 12.34 -3.22
N GLY A 199 -12.14 11.30 -2.80
CA GLY A 199 -13.57 11.38 -2.49
C GLY A 199 -14.49 11.50 -3.71
N SER A 200 -13.97 11.43 -4.94
CA SER A 200 -14.77 11.49 -6.17
C SER A 200 -14.62 10.21 -7.00
N GLU A 201 -15.74 9.56 -7.31
CA GLU A 201 -15.79 8.43 -8.24
C GLU A 201 -16.03 8.86 -9.70
N SER A 202 -16.57 10.06 -9.90
CA SER A 202 -17.04 10.55 -11.20
C SER A 202 -15.94 11.02 -12.17
N SER A 203 -14.66 11.06 -11.74
CA SER A 203 -13.57 11.62 -12.54
C SER A 203 -12.25 10.82 -12.48
N LYS A 204 -12.34 9.48 -12.50
CA LYS A 204 -11.15 8.62 -12.55
C LYS A 204 -10.65 8.45 -13.99
N ARG A 205 -9.40 8.84 -14.23
CA ARG A 205 -8.68 8.52 -15.47
C ARG A 205 -7.86 7.26 -15.28
N ILE A 206 -8.11 6.27 -16.13
CA ILE A 206 -7.46 4.95 -16.06
C ILE A 206 -6.50 4.80 -17.24
N LYS A 207 -5.29 4.29 -16.97
CA LYS A 207 -4.35 3.82 -17.99
C LYS A 207 -3.91 2.40 -17.62
N ARG A 208 -3.95 1.48 -18.57
CA ARG A 208 -3.51 0.10 -18.40
C ARG A 208 -2.35 -0.17 -19.34
N VAL A 209 -1.35 -0.91 -18.85
CA VAL A 209 -0.19 -1.34 -19.63
C VAL A 209 0.10 -2.79 -19.34
N ILE A 210 0.79 -3.44 -20.27
CA ILE A 210 1.30 -4.80 -20.09
C ILE A 210 2.15 -4.85 -18.82
N TYR A 211 2.01 -5.91 -18.04
CA TYR A 211 2.70 -6.12 -16.78
C TYR A 211 4.17 -6.54 -16.99
N ALA A 212 4.95 -5.66 -17.63
CA ALA A 212 6.37 -5.85 -17.91
C ALA A 212 7.28 -5.39 -16.76
N LYS A 213 6.72 -4.65 -15.79
CA LYS A 213 7.41 -4.11 -14.62
C LYS A 213 6.57 -4.36 -13.38
N LYS A 214 7.23 -4.77 -12.30
CA LYS A 214 6.62 -4.89 -10.97
C LYS A 214 6.27 -3.53 -10.40
N ILE A 215 5.30 -3.48 -9.47
CA ILE A 215 4.79 -2.24 -8.86
C ILE A 215 5.94 -1.37 -8.31
N PRO A 216 6.95 -1.88 -7.56
CA PRO A 216 8.04 -1.05 -7.05
C PRO A 216 8.82 -0.32 -8.14
N GLU A 217 9.10 -0.98 -9.27
CA GLU A 217 9.81 -0.38 -10.39
C GLU A 217 8.94 0.65 -11.12
N ALA A 218 7.66 0.33 -11.33
CA ALA A 218 6.72 1.24 -11.98
C ALA A 218 6.46 2.48 -11.11
N MET A 219 6.33 2.32 -9.80
CA MET A 219 6.23 3.41 -8.84
C MET A 219 7.49 4.27 -8.82
N LYS A 220 8.68 3.65 -8.82
CA LYS A 220 9.95 4.37 -8.93
C LYS A 220 9.99 5.23 -10.20
N HIS A 221 9.58 4.64 -11.33
CA HIS A 221 9.52 5.34 -12.61
C HIS A 221 8.53 6.52 -12.57
N LEU A 222 7.32 6.29 -12.06
CA LEU A 222 6.29 7.31 -11.92
C LEU A 222 6.75 8.48 -11.03
N LEU A 223 7.31 8.18 -9.86
CA LEU A 223 7.82 9.19 -8.93
C LEU A 223 9.00 9.96 -9.52
N THR A 224 9.87 9.29 -10.27
CA THR A 224 10.96 9.96 -11.01
C THR A 224 10.42 10.92 -12.05
N MET A 225 9.36 10.55 -12.78
CA MET A 225 8.72 11.46 -13.72
C MET A 225 8.04 12.65 -13.04
N ILE A 226 7.43 12.46 -11.86
CA ILE A 226 6.66 13.51 -11.16
C ILE A 226 7.57 14.43 -10.33
N LEU A 227 8.42 13.87 -9.49
CA LEU A 227 9.20 14.58 -8.47
C LEU A 227 10.68 14.76 -8.86
N GLY A 228 11.21 13.88 -9.71
CA GLY A 228 12.63 13.86 -10.05
C GLY A 228 13.08 14.95 -11.02
N ASN A 229 14.40 15.07 -11.15
CA ASN A 229 15.11 15.94 -12.12
C ASN A 229 14.74 17.43 -12.03
N ARG A 230 14.39 17.92 -10.83
CA ARG A 230 14.07 19.33 -10.59
C ARG A 230 15.33 20.11 -10.23
N LYS A 231 15.47 21.34 -10.75
CA LYS A 231 16.61 22.22 -10.44
C LYS A 231 16.52 22.88 -9.06
N LYS A 232 15.31 22.93 -8.51
CA LYS A 232 14.98 23.55 -7.22
C LYS A 232 14.28 22.51 -6.34
N ASN A 233 14.45 22.65 -5.04
CA ASN A 233 13.71 21.85 -4.05
C ASN A 233 12.20 22.04 -4.24
N LEU A 234 11.43 21.02 -3.88
CA LEU A 234 9.98 21.13 -3.77
C LEU A 234 9.64 21.76 -2.42
N ASP A 235 8.83 22.82 -2.44
CA ASP A 235 8.29 23.45 -1.23
C ASP A 235 6.96 22.77 -0.90
N VAL A 236 6.90 22.10 0.26
CA VAL A 236 5.78 21.25 0.66
C VAL A 236 5.23 21.73 1.99
N GLU A 237 3.95 22.10 2.03
CA GLU A 237 3.31 22.53 3.28
C GLU A 237 3.11 21.34 4.22
N ASN A 238 2.43 20.30 3.76
CA ASN A 238 2.14 19.08 4.52
C ASN A 238 2.71 17.84 3.83
N PHE A 239 3.60 17.12 4.51
CA PHE A 239 4.19 15.89 4.03
C PHE A 239 3.78 14.69 4.87
N LYS A 240 3.44 13.59 4.19
CA LYS A 240 3.19 12.27 4.79
C LYS A 240 3.86 11.21 3.92
N CYS A 241 4.34 10.14 4.53
CA CYS A 241 4.75 8.96 3.78
C CYS A 241 4.33 7.67 4.49
N ALA A 242 4.43 6.56 3.77
CA ALA A 242 4.43 5.23 4.38
C ALA A 242 5.51 5.18 5.47
N ASP A 243 5.21 4.52 6.58
CA ASP A 243 6.07 4.40 7.75
C ASP A 243 6.75 3.03 7.84
N ARG A 244 6.63 2.18 6.81
CA ARG A 244 7.26 0.86 6.75
C ARG A 244 7.72 0.50 5.34
N GLY A 245 8.80 -0.28 5.26
CA GLY A 245 9.38 -0.79 4.02
C GLY A 245 10.28 0.21 3.32
N ILE A 246 10.31 0.14 1.99
CA ILE A 246 11.10 1.01 1.13
C ILE A 246 10.23 2.14 0.58
N LEU A 247 10.58 3.37 0.91
CA LEU A 247 10.03 4.55 0.28
C LEU A 247 10.79 4.82 -1.03
N ARG A 248 10.14 4.55 -2.16
CA ARG A 248 10.72 4.74 -3.49
C ARG A 248 10.73 6.22 -3.82
N VAL A 249 11.89 6.90 -3.85
CA VAL A 249 11.97 8.32 -4.24
C VAL A 249 12.99 8.56 -5.33
N PRO A 250 12.87 9.60 -6.17
CA PRO A 250 13.87 9.88 -7.20
C PRO A 250 15.23 10.15 -6.59
N GLN A 251 16.30 9.73 -7.27
CA GLN A 251 17.66 10.06 -6.85
C GLN A 251 17.85 11.58 -6.79
N GLY A 252 18.43 12.06 -5.69
CA GLY A 252 18.68 13.49 -5.46
C GLY A 252 17.43 14.32 -5.15
N LEU A 253 16.30 13.69 -4.80
CA LEU A 253 15.12 14.40 -4.32
C LEU A 253 15.49 15.28 -3.11
N LYS A 254 15.04 16.54 -3.15
CA LYS A 254 15.15 17.48 -2.04
C LYS A 254 13.81 18.17 -1.79
N LEU A 255 13.34 18.09 -0.55
CA LEU A 255 12.10 18.69 -0.10
C LEU A 255 12.41 19.76 0.95
N THR A 256 11.70 20.88 0.88
CA THR A 256 11.60 21.85 1.96
C THR A 256 10.19 21.68 2.54
N ILE A 257 10.08 21.22 3.79
CA ILE A 257 8.80 20.85 4.40
C ILE A 257 8.50 21.74 5.59
N ARG A 258 7.25 22.19 5.71
CA ARG A 258 6.80 22.93 6.90
C ARG A 258 6.25 21.98 7.96
N LYS A 259 5.34 21.09 7.57
CA LYS A 259 4.72 20.12 8.47
C LYS A 259 4.92 18.70 7.97
N ILE A 260 5.41 17.83 8.85
CA ILE A 260 5.48 16.38 8.60
C ILE A 260 4.49 15.66 9.51
N LEU A 261 3.76 14.71 8.97
CA LEU A 261 2.91 13.77 9.71
C LEU A 261 3.58 12.40 9.72
N VAL A 262 3.80 11.86 10.92
CA VAL A 262 4.46 10.57 11.12
C VAL A 262 3.58 9.62 11.93
N GLY A 263 3.52 8.38 11.45
CA GLY A 263 2.79 7.25 12.05
C GLY A 263 3.59 6.53 13.12
N ASN A 264 3.49 5.20 13.12
CA ASN A 264 3.93 4.37 14.24
C ASN A 264 5.46 4.22 14.32
N ASN A 265 6.15 4.31 13.18
CA ASN A 265 7.60 4.21 13.13
C ASN A 265 8.26 5.59 13.20
N LEU A 266 7.96 6.36 14.26
CA LEU A 266 8.35 7.78 14.37
C LEU A 266 9.84 8.03 14.16
N VAL A 267 10.68 7.49 15.04
CA VAL A 267 12.14 7.71 15.02
C VAL A 267 12.74 7.21 13.71
N LYS A 268 12.42 5.95 13.34
CA LYS A 268 12.87 5.33 12.09
C LYS A 268 12.53 6.18 10.86
N THR A 269 11.32 6.75 10.80
CA THR A 269 10.89 7.61 9.68
C THR A 269 11.66 8.93 9.67
N LEU A 270 11.83 9.58 10.81
CA LEU A 270 12.54 10.86 10.90
C LEU A 270 14.03 10.70 10.50
N ASP A 271 14.67 9.63 10.94
CA ASP A 271 16.06 9.31 10.58
C ASP A 271 16.21 8.96 9.10
N ALA A 272 15.33 8.09 8.59
CA ALA A 272 15.35 7.67 7.21
C ALA A 272 15.18 8.83 6.21
N LEU A 273 14.43 9.87 6.59
CA LEU A 273 14.14 11.01 5.72
C LEU A 273 15.18 12.14 5.74
N GLN A 274 16.18 12.07 6.64
CA GLN A 274 17.26 13.07 6.69
C GLN A 274 17.92 13.37 5.32
N PRO A 275 18.20 12.37 4.44
CA PRO A 275 18.85 12.62 3.14
C PRO A 275 18.04 13.50 2.17
N VAL A 276 16.71 13.59 2.34
CA VAL A 276 15.81 14.28 1.42
C VAL A 276 15.33 15.63 1.96
N MET A 277 15.28 15.78 3.28
CA MET A 277 14.58 16.90 3.94
C MET A 277 15.50 17.71 4.86
N GLY A 278 16.68 17.20 5.21
CA GLY A 278 17.54 17.76 6.26
C GLY A 278 17.07 17.36 7.67
N SER A 279 17.52 18.09 8.69
CA SER A 279 17.34 17.74 10.12
C SER A 279 16.36 18.64 10.90
N THR A 280 15.72 19.61 10.26
CA THR A 280 14.90 20.63 10.92
C THR A 280 13.49 20.68 10.35
N PHE A 281 12.49 20.62 11.23
CA PHE A 281 11.07 20.68 10.89
C PHE A 281 10.41 21.87 11.61
N ASP A 282 9.51 22.59 10.93
CA ASP A 282 8.73 23.63 11.62
C ASP A 282 7.67 22.98 12.51
N THR A 283 6.91 22.02 11.98
CA THR A 283 5.89 21.27 12.73
C THR A 283 6.03 19.77 12.51
N ILE A 284 6.00 19.01 13.59
CA ILE A 284 5.87 17.54 13.56
C ILE A 284 4.50 17.16 14.14
N GLU A 285 3.69 16.46 13.35
CA GLU A 285 2.45 15.85 13.82
C GLU A 285 2.66 14.36 14.02
N MET A 286 2.47 13.92 15.25
CA MET A 286 2.64 12.54 15.70
C MET A 286 1.24 11.93 15.89
N THR A 287 1.03 10.76 15.28
CA THR A 287 -0.30 10.12 15.17
C THR A 287 -0.39 8.74 15.82
N ASP A 288 0.73 8.17 16.28
CA ASP A 288 0.78 6.92 17.06
C ASP A 288 0.21 7.09 18.47
N ARG A 289 -0.37 6.02 19.02
CA ARG A 289 -1.07 5.98 20.32
C ARG A 289 -0.14 5.98 21.52
N GLU A 290 1.10 5.52 21.35
CA GLU A 290 2.09 5.36 22.42
C GLU A 290 3.42 5.94 21.96
N TYR A 291 4.10 6.65 22.87
CA TYR A 291 5.45 7.16 22.64
C TYR A 291 6.31 6.84 23.86
N THR A 292 7.53 6.42 23.60
CA THR A 292 8.53 6.29 24.66
C THR A 292 9.18 7.65 24.94
N LEU A 293 9.81 7.77 26.10
CA LEU A 293 10.62 8.95 26.41
C LEU A 293 11.78 9.13 25.40
N GLU A 294 12.34 8.03 24.91
CA GLU A 294 13.41 8.02 23.91
C GLU A 294 12.94 8.63 22.59
N ASP A 295 11.72 8.31 22.15
CA ASP A 295 11.12 8.86 20.94
C ASP A 295 11.05 10.39 21.00
N ILE A 296 10.52 10.94 22.09
CA ILE A 296 10.35 12.39 22.28
C ILE A 296 11.71 13.09 22.41
N GLN A 297 12.72 12.39 22.91
CA GLN A 297 14.06 12.91 23.03
C GLN A 297 14.84 12.97 21.71
N HIS A 298 14.25 12.47 20.62
CA HIS A 298 14.84 12.50 19.29
C HIS A 298 15.22 13.93 18.84
N PRO A 299 16.41 14.15 18.25
CA PRO A 299 16.90 15.49 17.89
C PRO A 299 15.95 16.29 16.99
N ALA A 300 15.30 15.64 16.03
CA ALA A 300 14.36 16.33 15.14
C ALA A 300 13.12 16.87 15.87
N ILE A 301 12.64 16.15 16.90
CA ILE A 301 11.51 16.57 17.73
C ILE A 301 11.93 17.67 18.67
N LYS A 302 13.09 17.51 19.33
CA LYS A 302 13.69 18.57 20.14
C LYS A 302 13.90 19.84 19.33
N ASN A 303 14.31 19.78 18.07
CA ASN A 303 14.56 20.98 17.27
C ASN A 303 13.33 21.52 16.54
N ALA A 304 12.18 20.85 16.63
CA ALA A 304 10.96 21.32 15.99
C ALA A 304 10.41 22.57 16.69
N LYS A 305 9.85 23.52 15.90
CA LYS A 305 9.20 24.72 16.46
C LYS A 305 7.87 24.37 17.14
N LYS A 306 7.16 23.38 16.60
CA LYS A 306 5.88 22.91 17.12
C LYS A 306 5.77 21.39 16.98
N VAL A 307 5.24 20.75 18.02
CA VAL A 307 4.88 19.33 18.00
C VAL A 307 3.38 19.23 18.27
N ILE A 308 2.68 18.39 17.48
CA ILE A 308 1.24 18.14 17.61
C ILE A 308 1.06 16.65 17.91
N LEU A 309 0.37 16.33 18.99
CA LEU A 309 -0.07 14.97 19.32
C LEU A 309 -1.56 14.86 18.99
N THR A 310 -1.94 13.94 18.11
CA THR A 310 -3.33 13.87 17.58
C THR A 310 -4.18 12.74 18.15
N CYS A 311 -3.59 11.83 18.93
CA CYS A 311 -4.31 10.79 19.66
C CYS A 311 -4.35 11.09 21.16
N TRP A 312 -5.35 10.55 21.86
CA TRP A 312 -5.37 10.51 23.31
C TRP A 312 -4.37 9.46 23.80
N CYS A 313 -3.18 9.89 24.21
CA CYS A 313 -2.18 8.98 24.79
C CYS A 313 -2.59 8.64 26.24
N GLN A 314 -2.30 7.43 26.73
CA GLN A 314 -2.24 7.18 28.16
C GLN A 314 -0.90 7.75 28.68
N GLY A 315 -0.91 8.57 29.75
CA GLY A 315 0.32 9.14 30.34
C GLY A 315 0.74 10.54 29.84
N VAL A 316 -0.18 11.31 29.23
CA VAL A 316 0.07 12.66 28.68
C VAL A 316 0.65 13.64 29.71
N ASP A 317 0.32 13.49 31.00
CA ASP A 317 0.76 14.40 32.05
C ASP A 317 2.30 14.43 32.20
N PHE A 318 2.97 13.28 32.11
CA PHE A 318 4.44 13.20 32.22
C PHE A 318 5.17 13.81 31.01
N MET A 319 4.54 13.72 29.83
CA MET A 319 5.10 14.24 28.57
C MET A 319 4.94 15.76 28.45
N LEU A 320 3.83 16.30 28.99
CA LEU A 320 3.61 17.74 29.05
C LEU A 320 4.61 18.41 30.00
N ASP A 321 4.95 17.81 31.15
CA ASP A 321 5.95 18.36 32.07
C ASP A 321 7.35 18.44 31.45
N THR A 322 7.75 17.42 30.69
CA THR A 322 9.04 17.41 29.97
C THR A 322 9.10 18.41 28.81
N LEU A 323 7.97 18.65 28.14
CA LEU A 323 7.86 19.68 27.10
C LEU A 323 7.69 21.09 27.69
N ALA A 324 7.04 21.26 28.84
CA ALA A 324 6.78 22.53 29.51
C ALA A 324 8.03 23.07 30.24
N ALA A 325 8.84 22.20 30.85
CA ALA A 325 10.14 22.56 31.45
C ALA A 325 11.13 23.23 30.45
N ARG A 326 10.81 23.17 29.15
CA ARG A 326 11.55 23.82 28.06
C ARG A 326 11.15 25.28 27.83
N ASN A 327 9.90 25.64 28.05
CA ASN A 327 9.40 27.00 27.81
C ASN A 327 9.81 27.99 28.92
N GLU A 328 10.29 27.49 30.06
CA GLU A 328 10.78 28.31 31.17
C GLU A 328 12.28 28.66 31.09
N LYS A 329 13.00 28.19 30.06
CA LYS A 329 14.45 28.43 29.89
C LYS A 329 14.81 29.31 28.68
N LEU A 330 13.91 30.18 28.23
CA LEU A 330 14.19 31.23 27.24
C LEU A 330 14.17 32.62 27.86
#